data_AF-A0A965N783-F1
#
_entry.id   AF-A0A965N783-F1
#
_cell.length_a   1.000
_cell.length_b   1.000
_cell.length_c   1.000
_cell.angle_alpha   90.00
_cell.angle_beta   90.00
_cell.angle_gamma   90.00
#
_symmetry.space_group_name_H-M   'P 1'
#
loop_
_entity.id
_entity.type
_entity.pdbx_description
1 polymer ?
#
loop_
_entity_poly.entity_id
_entity_poly.type
_entity_poly.pdbx_seq_one_letter_code
_entity_poly.pdbx_strand_id
1 'polypeptide(L)'
;MKLLLLSLTFAVFIANNLGAQSCTPGSNFADSTYGVWPSPATNFPAALVSVPYTTDINFKVPSTITADIVAVIPEAALFLGSTIQSFKITNVTGLPAGFLYACNISSCQYNGGSNGCANIYGTTLAPAGSYPVALELDVTVLVSLFPGLPPSPVTQSTAFDGYTIELGNAGTIEQIIAPITVSPNPANNEIKIEGITASMKANQISILNIEGKVVAEREIKDVLNTTFDLSAVKAGIYFVNVSHASGNKTVKFIKQ
;
A
#
# COMPACT_ATOMS: atom_id res chain seq x y z
N MET A 1 -33.95 7.22 68.89
CA MET A 1 -32.81 6.70 68.12
C MET A 1 -33.32 6.09 66.82
N LYS A 2 -32.92 6.63 65.68
CA LYS A 2 -32.65 5.90 64.42
C LYS A 2 -32.17 6.93 63.40
N LEU A 3 -30.86 7.16 63.40
CA LEU A 3 -30.18 7.90 62.34
C LEU A 3 -30.32 7.09 61.05
N LEU A 4 -30.96 7.65 60.03
CA LEU A 4 -30.83 7.15 58.67
C LEU A 4 -29.43 7.55 58.17
N LEU A 5 -28.52 6.58 58.15
CA LEU A 5 -27.24 6.68 57.47
C LEU A 5 -27.50 6.65 55.95
N LEU A 6 -27.27 7.78 55.29
CA LEU A 6 -27.22 7.89 53.85
C LEU A 6 -25.88 7.26 53.39
N SER A 7 -25.90 5.99 52.97
CA SER A 7 -24.71 5.31 52.45
C SER A 7 -24.37 5.85 51.05
N LEU A 8 -23.34 6.68 50.98
CA LEU A 8 -22.73 7.17 49.75
C LEU A 8 -21.97 6.01 49.08
N THR A 9 -22.59 5.30 48.14
CA THR A 9 -21.91 4.31 47.31
C THR A 9 -21.09 5.02 46.23
N PHE A 10 -19.83 5.31 46.53
CA PHE A 10 -18.84 5.70 45.54
C PHE A 10 -18.48 4.46 44.70
N ALA A 11 -19.12 4.32 43.55
CA ALA A 11 -18.76 3.30 42.56
C ALA A 11 -17.39 3.65 41.99
N VAL A 12 -16.34 2.98 42.49
CA VAL A 12 -15.00 3.02 41.90
C VAL A 12 -15.09 2.34 40.53
N PHE A 13 -15.13 3.16 39.47
CA PHE A 13 -14.91 2.68 38.11
C PHE A 13 -13.45 2.21 37.99
N ILE A 14 -13.24 0.90 38.04
CA ILE A 14 -11.97 0.29 37.64
C ILE A 14 -11.91 0.38 36.11
N ALA A 15 -11.24 1.41 35.60
CA ALA A 15 -10.90 1.49 34.19
C ALA A 15 -9.90 0.36 33.88
N ASN A 16 -10.38 -0.71 33.24
CA ASN A 16 -9.52 -1.71 32.64
C ASN A 16 -8.67 -1.01 31.57
N ASN A 17 -7.36 -0.89 31.82
CA ASN A 17 -6.40 -0.48 30.81
C ASN A 17 -6.28 -1.61 29.79
N LEU A 18 -7.17 -1.62 28.81
CA LEU A 18 -6.91 -2.30 27.55
C LEU A 18 -5.68 -1.61 26.95
N GLY A 19 -4.55 -2.32 26.90
CA GLY A 19 -3.34 -1.79 26.27
C GLY A 19 -3.68 -1.34 24.85
N ALA A 20 -3.60 -0.04 24.59
CA ALA A 20 -3.77 0.49 23.25
C ALA A 20 -2.59 -0.02 22.41
N GLN A 21 -2.79 -1.12 21.67
CA GLN A 21 -1.83 -1.57 20.67
C GLN A 21 -1.88 -0.61 19.49
N SER A 22 -0.72 -0.30 18.90
CA SER A 22 -0.64 0.69 17.82
C SER A 22 -1.38 0.28 16.55
N CYS A 23 -1.58 -1.02 16.34
CA CYS A 23 -2.37 -1.61 15.28
C CYS A 23 -2.79 -3.03 15.71
N THR A 24 -3.73 -3.64 14.99
CA THR A 24 -4.14 -5.03 15.21
C THR A 24 -3.69 -5.90 14.03
N PRO A 25 -2.93 -7.00 14.25
CA PRO A 25 -2.55 -7.90 13.17
C PRO A 25 -3.79 -8.48 12.47
N GLY A 26 -3.91 -8.20 11.18
CA GLY A 26 -5.01 -8.67 10.36
C GLY A 26 -5.01 -10.18 10.16
N SER A 27 -6.19 -10.75 9.95
CA SER A 27 -6.37 -12.17 9.55
C SER A 27 -6.05 -12.42 8.08
N ASN A 28 -5.76 -11.37 7.31
CA ASN A 28 -5.55 -11.36 5.85
C ASN A 28 -4.46 -12.35 5.37
N PHE A 29 -3.57 -12.79 6.27
CA PHE A 29 -2.49 -13.74 5.99
C PHE A 29 -2.59 -15.05 6.78
N ALA A 30 -3.75 -15.37 7.36
CA ALA A 30 -3.92 -16.58 8.16
C ALA A 30 -3.56 -17.87 7.39
N ASP A 31 -3.90 -17.91 6.10
CA ASP A 31 -3.63 -19.06 5.20
C ASP A 31 -2.38 -18.87 4.33
N SER A 32 -1.64 -17.77 4.50
CA SER A 32 -0.42 -17.47 3.73
C SER A 32 0.84 -17.89 4.48
N THR A 33 1.85 -18.39 3.75
CA THR A 33 3.16 -18.76 4.33
C THR A 33 3.95 -17.54 4.78
N TYR A 34 3.83 -16.42 4.06
CA TYR A 34 4.37 -15.10 4.39
C TYR A 34 3.64 -14.02 3.56
N GLY A 35 3.83 -12.74 3.89
CA GLY A 35 3.25 -11.64 3.11
C GLY A 35 3.25 -10.31 3.84
N VAL A 36 2.98 -9.24 3.10
CA VAL A 36 2.85 -7.87 3.62
C VAL A 36 1.73 -7.12 2.89
N TRP A 37 0.93 -6.35 3.63
CA TRP A 37 -0.14 -5.53 3.08
C TRP A 37 -0.20 -4.16 3.79
N PRO A 38 -0.29 -3.04 3.03
CA PRO A 38 -0.18 -2.97 1.57
C PRO A 38 1.20 -3.45 1.09
N SER A 39 1.27 -3.92 -0.16
CA SER A 39 2.56 -4.29 -0.79
C SER A 39 3.18 -3.07 -1.48
N PRO A 40 4.48 -3.08 -1.85
CA PRO A 40 5.09 -2.02 -2.66
C PRO A 40 4.36 -1.75 -3.99
N ALA A 41 3.70 -2.76 -4.57
CA ALA A 41 2.89 -2.58 -5.77
C ALA A 41 1.58 -1.81 -5.51
N THR A 42 1.02 -1.93 -4.29
CA THR A 42 -0.18 -1.21 -3.86
C THR A 42 0.17 0.18 -3.29
N ASN A 43 1.33 0.30 -2.65
CA ASN A 43 1.80 1.45 -1.88
C ASN A 43 0.92 1.85 -0.69
N PHE A 44 1.43 2.79 0.11
CA PHE A 44 0.69 3.38 1.22
C PHE A 44 -0.37 4.37 0.72
N PRO A 45 -1.47 4.58 1.47
CA PRO A 45 -2.41 5.65 1.17
C PRO A 45 -1.70 7.01 1.15
N ALA A 46 -2.13 7.91 0.27
CA ALA A 46 -1.60 9.27 0.24
C ALA A 46 -1.85 9.99 1.56
N ALA A 47 -0.91 10.84 1.96
CA ALA A 47 -0.98 11.70 3.13
C ALA A 47 -1.20 13.16 2.71
N LEU A 48 -1.64 14.00 3.65
CA LEU A 48 -1.79 15.44 3.43
C LEU A 48 -0.94 16.24 4.42
N VAL A 49 -0.33 17.32 3.94
CA VAL A 49 0.44 18.28 4.75
C VAL A 49 -0.45 18.86 5.84
N SER A 50 0.07 18.90 7.07
CA SER A 50 -0.61 19.39 8.28
C SER A 50 -1.88 18.62 8.67
N VAL A 51 -2.10 17.41 8.13
CA VAL A 51 -3.23 16.55 8.50
C VAL A 51 -2.70 15.31 9.22
N PRO A 52 -3.34 14.87 10.32
CA PRO A 52 -3.01 13.60 10.96
C PRO A 52 -3.14 12.45 9.96
N TYR A 53 -2.06 11.68 9.83
CA TYR A 53 -1.99 10.49 9.01
C TYR A 53 -1.88 9.26 9.91
N THR A 54 -2.54 8.17 9.51
CA THR A 54 -2.40 6.86 10.14
C THR A 54 -2.64 5.78 9.09
N THR A 55 -1.74 4.80 9.02
CA THR A 55 -1.90 3.64 8.16
C THR A 55 -1.27 2.41 8.78
N ASP A 56 -1.91 1.26 8.59
CA ASP A 56 -1.46 -0.01 9.13
C ASP A 56 -0.82 -0.87 8.05
N ILE A 57 0.35 -1.40 8.39
CA ILE A 57 1.09 -2.41 7.64
C ILE A 57 0.88 -3.72 8.38
N ASN A 58 0.23 -4.68 7.73
CA ASN A 58 0.04 -6.02 8.26
C ASN A 58 1.00 -6.99 7.57
N PHE A 59 1.59 -7.91 8.32
CA PHE A 59 2.53 -8.87 7.75
C PHE A 59 2.49 -10.24 8.42
N LYS A 60 2.93 -11.23 7.66
CA LYS A 60 3.22 -12.60 8.08
C LYS A 60 4.70 -12.86 7.88
N VAL A 61 5.41 -13.08 9.00
CA VAL A 61 6.83 -13.43 8.96
C VAL A 61 6.97 -14.86 8.41
N PRO A 62 7.85 -15.12 7.43
CA PRO A 62 8.14 -16.48 6.99
C PRO A 62 8.65 -17.33 8.16
N SER A 63 8.35 -18.63 8.18
CA SER A 63 8.90 -19.54 9.19
C SER A 63 10.32 -20.01 8.87
N THR A 64 10.67 -20.04 7.59
CA THR A 64 11.96 -20.51 7.06
C THR A 64 12.37 -19.67 5.85
N ILE A 65 13.65 -19.70 5.50
CA ILE A 65 14.13 -19.11 4.24
C ILE A 65 13.76 -20.05 3.08
N THR A 66 12.92 -19.57 2.16
CA THR A 66 12.45 -20.31 0.98
C THR A 66 13.18 -19.86 -0.28
N ALA A 67 13.05 -20.63 -1.37
CA ALA A 67 13.60 -20.25 -2.67
C ALA A 67 13.05 -18.89 -3.16
N ASP A 68 11.79 -18.59 -2.87
CA ASP A 68 11.16 -17.31 -3.24
C ASP A 68 11.81 -16.12 -2.50
N ILE A 69 12.21 -16.31 -1.23
CA ILE A 69 12.96 -15.30 -0.48
C ILE A 69 14.35 -15.11 -1.10
N VAL A 70 15.03 -16.20 -1.47
CA VAL A 70 16.35 -16.13 -2.12
C VAL A 70 16.29 -15.46 -3.49
N ALA A 71 15.16 -15.59 -4.21
CA ALA A 71 14.98 -14.92 -5.50
C ALA A 71 14.94 -13.39 -5.38
N VAL A 72 14.47 -12.86 -4.24
CA VAL A 72 14.40 -11.42 -3.95
C VAL A 72 15.63 -10.93 -3.17
N ILE A 73 16.21 -11.78 -2.32
CA ILE A 73 17.38 -11.50 -1.49
C ILE A 73 18.45 -12.57 -1.77
N PRO A 74 19.28 -12.40 -2.81
CA PRO A 74 20.26 -13.41 -3.22
C PRO A 74 21.25 -13.79 -2.12
N GLU A 75 21.60 -12.87 -1.21
CA GLU A 75 22.52 -13.17 -0.10
C GLU A 75 21.91 -14.17 0.91
N ALA A 76 20.58 -14.35 0.91
CA ALA A 76 19.91 -15.33 1.74
C ALA A 76 20.12 -16.78 1.26
N ALA A 77 20.73 -17.00 0.08
CA ALA A 77 20.94 -18.32 -0.50
C ALA A 77 21.71 -19.28 0.43
N LEU A 78 22.65 -18.76 1.21
CA LEU A 78 23.46 -19.52 2.18
C LEU A 78 22.64 -20.05 3.36
N PHE A 79 21.42 -19.54 3.54
CA PHE A 79 20.51 -19.86 4.63
C PHE A 79 19.25 -20.59 4.15
N LEU A 80 19.22 -21.05 2.89
CA LEU A 80 18.06 -21.73 2.32
C LEU A 80 17.64 -22.93 3.18
N GLY A 81 16.38 -22.94 3.62
CA GLY A 81 15.81 -23.95 4.51
C GLY A 81 16.06 -23.71 6.01
N SER A 82 16.87 -22.71 6.40
CA SER A 82 17.06 -22.36 7.81
C SER A 82 15.79 -21.74 8.41
N THR A 83 15.48 -22.10 9.65
CA THR A 83 14.37 -21.54 10.40
C THR A 83 14.66 -20.10 10.82
N ILE A 84 13.70 -19.22 10.61
CA ILE A 84 13.74 -17.84 11.13
C ILE A 84 13.40 -17.88 12.61
N GLN A 85 14.39 -17.59 13.45
CA GLN A 85 14.20 -17.48 14.90
C GLN A 85 13.60 -16.12 15.27
N SER A 86 14.13 -15.05 14.66
CA SER A 86 13.73 -13.68 14.98
C SER A 86 13.66 -12.84 13.71
N PHE A 87 12.65 -11.99 13.65
CA PHE A 87 12.46 -10.96 12.64
C PHE A 87 12.16 -9.66 13.37
N LYS A 88 13.05 -8.67 13.26
CA LYS A 88 12.94 -7.41 13.99
C LYS A 88 12.94 -6.24 13.03
N ILE A 89 11.93 -5.38 13.13
CA ILE A 89 11.95 -4.07 12.48
C ILE A 89 12.81 -3.15 13.34
N THR A 90 13.94 -2.72 12.82
CA THR A 90 14.90 -1.85 13.54
C THR A 90 14.65 -0.39 13.26
N ASN A 91 14.19 -0.06 12.06
CA ASN A 91 13.91 1.30 11.65
C ASN A 91 12.96 1.38 10.46
N VAL A 92 12.40 2.57 10.22
CA VAL A 92 11.70 2.92 8.99
C VAL A 92 12.30 4.22 8.47
N THR A 93 12.96 4.16 7.32
CA THR A 93 13.66 5.30 6.72
C THR A 93 12.85 5.92 5.59
N GLY A 94 13.15 7.18 5.28
CA GLY A 94 12.49 7.91 4.18
C GLY A 94 11.09 8.44 4.50
N LEU A 95 10.58 8.25 5.73
CA LEU A 95 9.31 8.85 6.15
C LEU A 95 9.37 10.39 6.10
N PRO A 96 8.27 11.06 5.70
CA PRO A 96 8.13 12.49 5.87
C PRO A 96 8.40 12.93 7.32
N ALA A 97 9.15 14.02 7.51
CA ALA A 97 9.51 14.49 8.84
C ALA A 97 8.25 14.78 9.69
N GLY A 98 8.15 14.15 10.86
CA GLY A 98 6.97 14.21 11.74
C GLY A 98 6.08 12.97 11.68
N PHE A 99 6.31 12.06 10.72
CA PHE A 99 5.79 10.70 10.79
C PHE A 99 6.71 9.81 11.62
N LEU A 100 6.08 8.88 12.34
CA LEU A 100 6.68 7.90 13.22
C LEU A 100 6.10 6.54 12.87
N TYR A 101 6.71 5.49 13.42
CA TYR A 101 6.16 4.14 13.34
C TYR A 101 6.08 3.52 14.73
N ALA A 102 5.12 2.63 14.93
CA ALA A 102 5.02 1.79 16.11
C ALA A 102 4.43 0.42 15.76
N CYS A 103 5.03 -0.64 16.28
CA CYS A 103 4.54 -1.99 16.09
C CYS A 103 3.45 -2.34 17.10
N ASN A 104 2.67 -3.39 16.82
CA ASN A 104 1.69 -3.90 17.80
C ASN A 104 2.34 -4.47 19.07
N ILE A 105 3.63 -4.81 19.01
CA ILE A 105 4.46 -5.19 20.15
C ILE A 105 5.61 -4.20 20.31
N SER A 106 5.92 -3.81 21.54
CA SER A 106 6.91 -2.74 21.82
C SER A 106 8.33 -3.05 21.36
N SER A 107 8.69 -4.33 21.21
CA SER A 107 10.01 -4.76 20.73
C SER A 107 10.17 -4.70 19.21
N CYS A 108 9.07 -4.59 18.45
CA CYS A 108 9.02 -4.79 17.00
C CYS A 108 9.69 -6.11 16.54
N GLN A 109 9.76 -7.12 17.42
CA GLN A 109 10.47 -8.38 17.19
C GLN A 109 9.52 -9.57 17.24
N TYR A 110 9.50 -10.35 16.17
CA TYR A 110 8.56 -11.43 15.92
C TYR A 110 9.30 -12.75 15.65
N ASN A 111 8.71 -13.87 16.07
CA ASN A 111 9.24 -15.18 15.71
C ASN A 111 8.85 -15.54 14.27
N GLY A 112 9.63 -16.41 13.61
CA GLY A 112 9.26 -16.95 12.30
C GLY A 112 7.85 -17.57 12.31
N GLY A 113 7.08 -17.33 11.25
CA GLY A 113 5.69 -17.78 11.14
C GLY A 113 4.68 -16.94 11.94
N SER A 114 5.08 -15.88 12.65
CA SER A 114 4.16 -15.04 13.42
C SER A 114 3.48 -13.98 12.57
N ASN A 115 2.29 -13.56 12.99
CA ASN A 115 1.61 -12.38 12.43
C ASN A 115 2.03 -11.14 13.23
N GLY A 116 2.23 -10.03 12.52
CA GLY A 116 2.51 -8.73 13.14
C GLY A 116 1.88 -7.61 12.35
N CYS A 117 1.88 -6.42 12.95
CA CYS A 117 1.60 -5.20 12.24
C CYS A 117 2.46 -4.04 12.77
N ALA A 118 2.65 -3.05 11.90
CA ALA A 118 3.23 -1.77 12.24
C ALA A 118 2.30 -0.66 11.76
N ASN A 119 2.13 0.37 12.57
CA ASN A 119 1.38 1.56 12.24
C ASN A 119 2.37 2.68 11.91
N ILE A 120 2.17 3.37 10.79
CA ILE A 120 2.83 4.63 10.49
C ILE A 120 1.83 5.73 10.80
N TYR A 121 2.23 6.69 11.64
CA TYR A 121 1.35 7.75 12.08
C TYR A 121 2.10 9.05 12.34
N GLY A 122 1.35 10.15 12.36
CA GLY A 122 1.85 11.45 12.77
C GLY A 122 1.26 12.57 11.92
N THR A 123 1.87 13.73 12.04
CA THR A 123 1.52 14.91 11.25
C THR A 123 2.81 15.52 10.75
N THR A 124 2.87 15.84 9.46
CA THR A 124 4.06 16.38 8.83
C THR A 124 3.83 17.79 8.29
N LEU A 125 4.87 18.61 8.35
CA LEU A 125 4.97 19.91 7.67
C LEU A 125 5.95 19.86 6.48
N ALA A 126 6.40 18.66 6.11
CA ALA A 126 7.29 18.50 4.97
C ALA A 126 6.59 18.94 3.68
N PRO A 127 7.33 19.42 2.66
CA PRO A 127 6.74 19.82 1.39
C PRO A 127 6.01 18.67 0.71
N ALA A 128 4.95 18.98 -0.04
CA ALA A 128 4.28 17.98 -0.88
C ALA A 128 5.28 17.35 -1.87
N GLY A 129 5.12 16.05 -2.12
CA GLY A 129 6.02 15.26 -2.94
C GLY A 129 5.96 13.77 -2.64
N SER A 130 6.80 13.02 -3.34
CA SER A 130 6.90 11.57 -3.25
C SER A 130 8.06 11.19 -2.32
N TYR A 131 7.77 10.41 -1.28
CA TYR A 131 8.75 10.01 -0.26
C TYR A 131 8.98 8.50 -0.35
N PRO A 132 10.12 8.03 -0.87
CA PRO A 132 10.45 6.62 -0.90
C PRO A 132 10.74 6.13 0.52
N VAL A 133 10.11 5.04 0.93
CA VAL A 133 10.18 4.48 2.27
C VAL A 133 10.81 3.09 2.23
N ALA A 134 11.69 2.81 3.18
CA ALA A 134 12.28 1.48 3.37
C ALA A 134 12.16 1.03 4.83
N LEU A 135 11.89 -0.26 5.02
CA LEU A 135 11.85 -0.91 6.33
C LEU A 135 13.20 -1.57 6.58
N GLU A 136 13.92 -1.17 7.62
CA GLU A 136 15.16 -1.81 8.03
C GLU A 136 14.87 -2.96 8.99
N LEU A 137 15.48 -4.11 8.72
CA LEU A 137 15.14 -5.38 9.36
C LEU A 137 16.41 -6.11 9.80
N ASP A 138 16.36 -6.70 10.99
CA ASP A 138 17.30 -7.73 11.44
C ASP A 138 16.60 -9.09 11.46
N VAL A 139 17.15 -10.04 10.70
CA VAL A 139 16.64 -11.40 10.61
C VAL A 139 17.65 -12.37 11.20
N THR A 140 17.27 -13.07 12.26
CA THR A 140 18.09 -14.11 12.88
C THR A 140 17.62 -15.49 12.45
N VAL A 141 18.51 -16.26 11.84
CA VAL A 141 18.28 -17.65 11.43
C VAL A 141 19.13 -18.61 12.24
N LEU A 142 18.66 -19.85 12.41
CA LEU A 142 19.44 -20.92 13.01
C LEU A 142 20.17 -21.73 11.93
N VAL A 143 21.50 -21.75 12.00
CA VAL A 143 22.36 -22.52 11.09
C VAL A 143 23.11 -23.62 11.82
N SER A 144 23.20 -24.80 11.23
CA SER A 144 24.09 -25.87 11.71
C SER A 144 25.42 -25.75 10.97
N LEU A 145 26.44 -25.23 11.66
CA LEU A 145 27.79 -25.06 11.08
C LEU A 145 28.55 -26.39 10.99
N PHE A 146 28.24 -27.34 11.87
CA PHE A 146 28.89 -28.65 11.94
C PHE A 146 27.87 -29.76 12.23
N PRO A 147 27.91 -30.89 11.50
CA PRO A 147 27.06 -32.04 11.79
C PRO A 147 27.21 -32.52 13.24
N GLY A 148 26.09 -32.68 13.96
CA GLY A 148 26.08 -33.17 15.34
C GLY A 148 26.21 -32.08 16.43
N LEU A 149 26.40 -30.81 16.06
CA LEU A 149 26.34 -29.68 17.00
C LEU A 149 24.99 -28.94 16.93
N PRO A 150 24.54 -28.33 18.03
CA PRO A 150 23.31 -27.55 18.04
C PRO A 150 23.40 -26.36 17.07
N PRO A 151 22.30 -25.99 16.39
CA PRO A 151 22.27 -24.82 15.53
C PRO A 151 22.62 -23.54 16.29
N SER A 152 23.39 -22.66 15.65
CA SER A 152 23.78 -21.35 16.19
C SER A 152 22.99 -20.21 15.51
N PRO A 153 22.59 -19.17 16.25
CA PRO A 153 21.89 -18.02 15.68
C PRO A 153 22.85 -17.12 14.90
N VAL A 154 22.46 -16.75 13.70
CA VAL A 154 23.16 -15.77 12.85
C VAL A 154 22.17 -14.69 12.45
N THR A 155 22.52 -13.42 12.71
CA THR A 155 21.68 -12.26 12.39
C THR A 155 22.21 -11.58 11.13
N GLN A 156 21.31 -11.34 10.19
CA GLN A 156 21.55 -10.61 8.95
C GLN A 156 20.67 -9.36 8.93
N SER A 157 21.27 -8.21 8.64
CA SER A 157 20.53 -6.96 8.43
C SER A 157 20.18 -6.81 6.96
N THR A 158 18.95 -6.42 6.66
CA THR A 158 18.45 -6.18 5.30
C THR A 158 17.42 -5.06 5.31
N ALA A 159 17.12 -4.51 4.13
CA ALA A 159 16.10 -3.49 3.96
C ALA A 159 15.05 -3.99 2.97
N PHE A 160 13.78 -3.74 3.30
CA PHE A 160 12.66 -3.98 2.40
C PHE A 160 12.15 -2.62 1.89
N ASP A 161 12.41 -2.34 0.62
CA ASP A 161 12.18 -1.05 -0.04
C ASP A 161 10.98 -1.10 -1.00
N GLY A 162 10.90 -0.11 -1.90
CA GLY A 162 9.86 -0.02 -2.92
C GLY A 162 8.55 0.63 -2.46
N TYR A 163 8.41 0.98 -1.19
CA TYR A 163 7.27 1.76 -0.72
C TYR A 163 7.43 3.24 -1.03
N THR A 164 6.30 3.93 -1.17
CA THR A 164 6.24 5.37 -1.38
C THR A 164 5.03 5.94 -0.64
N ILE A 165 5.24 7.07 0.05
CA ILE A 165 4.17 7.92 0.58
C ILE A 165 4.09 9.16 -0.30
N GLU A 166 2.96 9.32 -0.98
CA GLU A 166 2.64 10.56 -1.68
C GLU A 166 2.05 11.56 -0.69
N LEU A 167 2.68 12.71 -0.55
CA LEU A 167 2.25 13.79 0.35
C LEU A 167 1.67 14.95 -0.48
N GLY A 168 0.39 15.24 -0.33
CA GLY A 168 -0.31 16.35 -0.99
C GLY A 168 -0.64 17.50 -0.02
N ASN A 169 -1.11 18.64 -0.53
CA ASN A 169 -1.53 19.75 0.34
C ASN A 169 -2.99 19.58 0.81
N ALA A 170 -3.27 19.87 2.08
CA ALA A 170 -4.65 19.97 2.55
C ALA A 170 -5.37 21.16 1.89
N GLY A 171 -6.53 20.93 1.27
CA GLY A 171 -7.29 21.98 0.61
C GLY A 171 -6.97 22.21 -0.88
N THR A 172 -5.95 21.55 -1.42
CA THR A 172 -6.01 21.16 -2.83
C THR A 172 -6.98 19.99 -2.91
N ILE A 173 -8.12 20.18 -3.57
CA ILE A 173 -9.03 19.08 -3.91
C ILE A 173 -8.25 18.15 -4.83
N GLU A 174 -7.50 17.20 -4.27
CA GLU A 174 -7.13 16.00 -5.00
C GLU A 174 -8.37 15.12 -5.02
N GLN A 175 -9.22 15.44 -5.98
CA GLN A 175 -10.31 14.61 -6.42
C GLN A 175 -9.76 13.19 -6.54
N ILE A 176 -10.31 12.27 -5.73
CA ILE A 176 -10.09 10.81 -5.85
C ILE A 176 -9.97 10.52 -7.35
N ILE A 177 -8.79 10.10 -7.80
CA ILE A 177 -8.58 9.74 -9.20
C ILE A 177 -9.40 8.48 -9.42
N ALA A 178 -10.66 8.65 -9.81
CA ALA A 178 -11.48 7.55 -10.26
C ALA A 178 -10.76 6.92 -11.47
N PRO A 179 -10.67 5.59 -11.55
CA PRO A 179 -10.07 4.96 -12.71
C PRO A 179 -10.79 5.44 -13.97
N ILE A 180 -10.04 5.70 -15.05
CA ILE A 180 -10.64 6.08 -16.32
C ILE A 180 -11.46 4.89 -16.82
N THR A 181 -12.75 5.09 -17.06
CA THR A 181 -13.66 4.07 -17.58
C THR A 181 -14.20 4.45 -18.95
N VAL A 182 -14.56 3.43 -19.73
CA VAL A 182 -15.19 3.60 -21.05
C VAL A 182 -16.50 2.82 -21.05
N SER A 183 -17.62 3.51 -21.29
CA SER A 183 -18.96 2.94 -21.30
C SER A 183 -19.78 3.45 -22.48
N PRO A 184 -20.67 2.65 -23.10
CA PRO A 184 -20.84 1.22 -22.90
C PRO A 184 -19.67 0.42 -23.51
N ASN A 185 -19.44 -0.78 -22.98
CA ASN A 185 -18.54 -1.77 -23.56
C ASN A 185 -19.22 -3.16 -23.47
N PRO A 186 -19.63 -3.78 -24.60
CA PRO A 186 -19.41 -3.35 -25.98
C PRO A 186 -20.14 -2.06 -26.38
N ALA A 187 -19.55 -1.29 -27.28
CA ALA A 187 -20.04 -0.01 -27.76
C ALA A 187 -20.72 -0.13 -29.12
N ASN A 188 -21.82 0.60 -29.31
CA ASN A 188 -22.47 0.78 -30.61
C ASN A 188 -21.93 2.05 -31.27
N ASN A 189 -22.69 3.15 -31.29
CA ASN A 189 -22.30 4.35 -32.03
C ASN A 189 -21.59 5.39 -31.19
N GLU A 190 -21.49 5.20 -29.87
CA GLU A 190 -20.82 6.15 -29.00
C GLU A 190 -20.18 5.46 -27.81
N ILE A 191 -19.17 6.12 -27.25
CA ILE A 191 -18.60 5.82 -25.94
C ILE A 191 -18.48 7.10 -25.12
N LYS A 192 -18.73 6.97 -23.82
CA LYS A 192 -18.44 7.93 -22.79
C LYS A 192 -17.15 7.52 -22.07
N ILE A 193 -16.29 8.48 -21.86
CA ILE A 193 -15.04 8.35 -21.12
C ILE A 193 -15.21 9.16 -19.84
N GLU A 194 -15.07 8.49 -18.71
CA GLU A 194 -15.28 9.04 -17.37
C GLU A 194 -14.02 8.83 -16.50
N GLY A 195 -13.90 9.58 -15.42
CA GLY A 195 -12.76 9.47 -14.51
C GLY A 195 -11.57 10.35 -14.89
N ILE A 196 -11.72 11.24 -15.88
CA ILE A 196 -10.73 12.28 -16.15
C ILE A 196 -10.94 13.39 -15.11
N THR A 197 -9.89 13.73 -14.36
CA THR A 197 -9.95 14.80 -13.37
C THR A 197 -9.15 16.01 -13.84
N ALA A 198 -9.53 17.21 -13.39
CA ALA A 198 -8.78 18.43 -13.72
C ALA A 198 -7.31 18.33 -13.27
N SER A 199 -7.06 17.62 -12.15
CA SER A 199 -5.73 17.38 -11.61
C SER A 199 -4.83 16.55 -12.53
N MET A 200 -5.40 15.70 -13.40
CA MET A 200 -4.61 14.93 -14.38
C MET A 200 -3.91 15.84 -15.39
N LYS A 201 -4.41 17.07 -15.63
CA LYS A 201 -3.95 17.94 -16.71
C LYS A 201 -3.90 17.18 -18.04
N ALA A 202 -4.95 16.39 -18.30
CA ALA A 202 -5.08 15.64 -19.54
C ALA A 202 -5.26 16.63 -20.69
N ASN A 203 -4.50 16.44 -21.77
CA ASN A 203 -4.45 17.36 -22.90
C ASN A 203 -5.06 16.76 -24.18
N GLN A 204 -5.08 15.43 -24.30
CA GLN A 204 -5.54 14.75 -25.50
C GLN A 204 -6.12 13.38 -25.17
N ILE A 205 -7.18 13.02 -25.88
CA ILE A 205 -7.72 11.67 -25.91
C ILE A 205 -7.70 11.18 -27.35
N SER A 206 -7.20 9.98 -27.56
CA SER A 206 -7.18 9.29 -28.86
C SER A 206 -7.83 7.92 -28.76
N ILE A 207 -8.46 7.49 -29.85
CA ILE A 207 -8.97 6.14 -30.05
C ILE A 207 -8.04 5.47 -31.05
N LEU A 208 -7.47 4.34 -30.67
CA LEU A 208 -6.53 3.59 -31.49
C LEU A 208 -7.12 2.22 -31.86
N ASN A 209 -6.82 1.75 -33.07
CA ASN A 209 -7.07 0.36 -33.46
C ASN A 209 -6.00 -0.58 -32.87
N ILE A 210 -6.12 -1.89 -33.13
CA ILE A 210 -5.15 -2.91 -32.67
C ILE A 210 -3.72 -2.74 -33.23
N GLU A 211 -3.56 -1.99 -34.32
CA GLU A 211 -2.27 -1.69 -34.94
C GLU A 211 -1.64 -0.42 -34.34
N GLY A 212 -2.32 0.24 -33.39
CA GLY A 212 -1.89 1.51 -32.81
C GLY A 212 -2.16 2.73 -33.70
N LYS A 213 -2.96 2.59 -34.77
CA LYS A 213 -3.38 3.71 -35.61
C LYS A 213 -4.51 4.49 -34.95
N VAL A 214 -4.35 5.81 -34.86
CA VAL A 214 -5.39 6.73 -34.40
C VAL A 214 -6.55 6.76 -35.40
N VAL A 215 -7.75 6.47 -34.92
CA VAL A 215 -9.01 6.49 -35.70
C VAL A 215 -9.93 7.64 -35.31
N ALA A 216 -9.76 8.20 -34.10
CA ALA A 216 -10.40 9.43 -33.66
C ALA A 216 -9.53 10.09 -32.59
N GLU A 217 -9.55 11.41 -32.50
CA GLU A 217 -8.83 12.15 -31.47
C GLU A 217 -9.56 13.44 -31.10
N ARG A 218 -9.29 13.93 -29.90
CA ARG A 218 -9.82 15.20 -29.39
C ARG A 218 -8.84 15.80 -28.39
N GLU A 219 -8.50 17.07 -28.58
CA GLU A 219 -7.84 17.86 -27.54
C GLU A 219 -8.85 18.20 -26.45
N ILE A 220 -8.43 18.04 -25.19
CA ILE A 220 -9.25 18.35 -24.03
C ILE A 220 -8.51 19.31 -23.11
N LYS A 221 -9.28 20.19 -22.48
CA LYS A 221 -8.78 21.11 -21.45
C LYS A 221 -9.78 21.13 -20.31
N ASP A 222 -9.36 20.62 -19.16
CA ASP A 222 -10.15 20.60 -17.92
C ASP A 222 -11.54 19.89 -18.05
N VAL A 223 -11.69 19.00 -19.04
CA VAL A 223 -12.94 18.25 -19.29
C VAL A 223 -12.98 17.00 -18.41
N LEU A 224 -14.00 16.88 -17.57
CA LEU A 224 -14.15 15.76 -16.62
C LEU A 224 -14.71 14.48 -17.26
N ASN A 225 -15.62 14.63 -18.23
CA ASN A 225 -16.24 13.51 -18.96
C ASN A 225 -16.40 13.91 -20.42
N THR A 226 -16.14 12.99 -21.35
CA THR A 226 -16.30 13.26 -22.79
C THR A 226 -16.95 12.09 -23.49
N THR A 227 -17.67 12.39 -24.57
CA THR A 227 -18.27 11.38 -25.46
C THR A 227 -17.58 11.43 -26.82
N PHE A 228 -17.34 10.26 -27.40
CA PHE A 228 -16.88 10.07 -28.76
C PHE A 228 -17.96 9.41 -29.60
N ASP A 229 -18.20 9.97 -30.79
CA ASP A 229 -18.99 9.33 -31.84
C ASP A 229 -18.11 8.29 -32.56
N LEU A 230 -18.64 7.08 -32.66
CA LEU A 230 -18.04 5.90 -33.28
C LEU A 230 -18.84 5.44 -34.51
N SER A 231 -19.80 6.22 -34.99
CA SER A 231 -20.64 5.88 -36.15
C SER A 231 -19.83 5.55 -37.41
N ALA A 232 -18.67 6.20 -37.60
CA ALA A 232 -17.74 5.96 -38.70
C ALA A 232 -16.68 4.87 -38.42
N VAL A 233 -16.66 4.31 -37.20
CA VAL A 233 -15.68 3.31 -36.77
C VAL A 233 -16.23 1.91 -36.99
N LYS A 234 -15.44 1.03 -37.62
CA LYS A 234 -15.83 -0.36 -37.90
C LYS A 234 -15.87 -1.21 -36.63
N ALA A 235 -16.60 -2.32 -36.67
CA ALA A 235 -16.59 -3.31 -35.60
C ALA A 235 -15.17 -3.86 -35.36
N GLY A 236 -14.76 -3.99 -34.10
CA GLY A 236 -13.41 -4.42 -33.74
C GLY A 236 -13.01 -4.08 -32.32
N ILE A 237 -11.75 -4.37 -31.99
CA ILE A 237 -11.13 -4.02 -30.71
C ILE A 237 -10.42 -2.69 -30.85
N TYR A 238 -10.65 -1.80 -29.89
CA TYR A 238 -10.08 -0.46 -29.85
C TYR A 238 -9.57 -0.11 -28.45
N PHE A 239 -8.73 0.91 -28.41
CA PHE A 239 -8.12 1.43 -27.20
C PHE A 239 -8.36 2.93 -27.10
N VAL A 240 -8.94 3.38 -25.99
CA VAL A 240 -8.91 4.79 -25.60
C VAL A 240 -7.58 5.06 -24.94
N ASN A 241 -6.84 6.06 -25.41
CA ASN A 241 -5.60 6.53 -24.81
C ASN A 241 -5.75 7.98 -24.36
N VAL A 242 -5.57 8.22 -23.07
CA VAL A 242 -5.66 9.54 -22.42
C VAL A 242 -4.25 10.01 -22.09
N SER A 243 -3.79 11.03 -22.80
CA SER A 243 -2.51 11.70 -22.58
C SER A 243 -2.66 12.76 -21.49
N HIS A 244 -1.80 12.69 -20.48
CA HIS A 244 -1.78 13.57 -19.32
C HIS A 244 -0.35 13.87 -18.88
N ALA A 245 -0.18 14.82 -17.94
CA ALA A 245 1.16 15.33 -17.58
C ALA A 245 2.12 14.25 -17.06
N SER A 246 1.59 13.18 -16.46
CA SER A 246 2.37 12.07 -15.88
C SER A 246 2.52 10.85 -16.82
N GLY A 247 1.99 10.92 -18.04
CA GLY A 247 2.08 9.85 -19.04
C GLY A 247 0.78 9.55 -19.77
N ASN A 248 0.63 8.30 -20.23
CA ASN A 248 -0.52 7.85 -21.00
C ASN A 248 -1.30 6.77 -20.22
N LYS A 249 -2.63 6.84 -20.24
CA LYS A 249 -3.49 5.80 -19.71
C LYS A 249 -4.34 5.20 -20.82
N THR A 250 -4.32 3.87 -20.92
CA THR A 250 -4.98 3.15 -22.01
C THR A 250 -6.08 2.24 -21.49
N VAL A 251 -7.28 2.31 -22.08
CA VAL A 251 -8.45 1.49 -21.73
C VAL A 251 -8.99 0.81 -22.98
N LYS A 252 -9.15 -0.52 -22.93
CA LYS A 252 -9.68 -1.32 -24.05
C LYS A 252 -11.21 -1.28 -24.07
N PHE A 253 -11.80 -1.19 -25.26
CA PHE A 253 -13.22 -1.44 -25.49
C PHE A 253 -13.47 -2.19 -26.81
N ILE A 254 -14.68 -2.72 -26.99
CA ILE A 254 -15.10 -3.45 -28.19
C ILE A 254 -16.19 -2.63 -28.89
N LYS A 255 -16.03 -2.37 -30.20
CA LYS A 255 -17.05 -1.78 -31.08
C LYS A 255 -17.80 -2.90 -31.80
N GLN A 256 -19.13 -2.89 -31.73
CA GLN A 256 -20.03 -3.81 -32.45
C GLN A 256 -20.60 -3.18 -33.71
#